data_AF-C9J2B5-F1
#
_entry.id   AF-C9J2B5-F1
#
_cell.length_a   1.000
_cell.length_b   1.000
_cell.length_c   1.000
_cell.angle_alpha   90.00
_cell.angle_beta   90.00
_cell.angle_gamma   90.00
#
_symmetry.space_group_name_H-M   'P 1'
#
loop_
_entity.id
_entity.type
_entity.pdbx_description
1 polymer ?
#
loop_
_entity_poly.entity_id
_entity_poly.type
_entity_poly.pdbx_seq_one_letter_code
_entity_poly.pdbx_strand_id
1 'polypeptide(L)'
;MTKLSAQVKGSLNITTPGLQIWRIEAMQMVPVPSSTFGSFFDGDCYIILAIHKTASSLSYDIHYWIGQDSSLDEQGAAAIYTTQMDDFLKGRAVQHREVQGNESEAFRGYFKIRKGGVASGMKHVETNSYDVQRLLHVKGKRNVVAGEVEMSWKSFN
;
A
#
# COMPACT_ATOMS: atom_id res chain seq x y z
N MET A 1 -13.57 18.60 12.53
CA MET A 1 -12.58 17.51 12.47
C MET A 1 -13.31 16.19 12.65
N THR A 2 -13.47 15.44 11.56
CA THR A 2 -14.06 14.10 11.56
C THR A 2 -13.09 13.14 12.24
N LYS A 3 -13.54 12.42 13.26
CA LYS A 3 -12.72 11.45 13.99
C LYS A 3 -12.54 10.19 13.14
N LEU A 4 -11.40 9.50 13.26
CA LEU A 4 -11.20 8.16 12.70
C LEU A 4 -12.41 7.28 13.01
N SER A 5 -12.93 6.60 11.99
CA SER A 5 -14.06 5.70 12.15
C SER A 5 -13.71 4.58 13.15
N ALA A 6 -14.73 4.04 13.83
CA ALA A 6 -14.54 2.96 14.80
C ALA A 6 -13.87 1.73 14.17
N GLN A 7 -14.14 1.49 12.88
CA GLN A 7 -13.55 0.43 12.08
C GLN A 7 -12.03 0.62 11.87
N VAL A 8 -11.58 1.85 11.59
CA VAL A 8 -10.15 2.13 11.46
C VAL A 8 -9.44 1.98 12.81
N LYS A 9 -10.02 2.49 13.88
CA LYS A 9 -9.46 2.32 15.24
C LYS A 9 -9.35 0.86 15.67
N GLY A 10 -10.31 0.02 15.30
CA GLY A 10 -10.30 -1.41 15.60
C GLY A 10 -9.27 -2.20 14.78
N SER A 11 -8.88 -1.71 13.60
CA SER A 11 -7.88 -2.36 12.73
C SER A 11 -6.45 -1.91 12.98
N LEU A 12 -6.24 -0.80 13.69
CA LEU A 12 -4.91 -0.26 13.99
C LEU A 12 -4.23 -1.01 15.16
N ASN A 13 -3.32 -1.92 14.85
CA ASN A 13 -2.37 -2.43 15.83
C ASN A 13 -1.14 -1.51 15.91
N ILE A 14 -1.05 -0.69 16.95
CA ILE A 14 0.04 0.30 17.12
C ILE A 14 1.15 -0.18 18.07
N THR A 15 1.03 -1.39 18.62
CA THR A 15 1.93 -1.93 19.65
C THR A 15 2.91 -2.95 19.11
N THR A 16 2.59 -3.55 17.97
CA THR A 16 3.43 -4.61 17.37
C THR A 16 4.18 -4.04 16.17
N PRO A 17 5.52 -4.20 16.10
CA PRO A 17 6.28 -3.86 14.91
C PRO A 17 5.78 -4.62 13.68
N GLY A 18 5.72 -3.94 12.54
CA GLY A 18 5.18 -4.53 11.32
C GLY A 18 4.66 -3.49 10.34
N LEU A 19 4.08 -3.99 9.25
CA LEU A 19 3.47 -3.20 8.20
C LEU A 19 1.97 -3.42 8.22
N GLN A 20 1.19 -2.34 8.14
CA GLN A 20 -0.25 -2.38 7.96
C GLN A 20 -0.61 -1.49 6.78
N ILE A 21 -1.53 -1.96 5.94
CA ILE A 21 -1.92 -1.27 4.70
C ILE A 21 -3.43 -1.18 4.64
N TRP A 22 -3.91 -0.02 4.21
CA TRP A 22 -5.31 0.23 3.92
C TRP A 22 -5.43 0.85 2.54
N ARG A 23 -6.53 0.55 1.87
CA ARG A 23 -6.94 1.14 0.61
C ARG A 23 -8.06 2.15 0.85
N ILE A 24 -8.08 3.23 0.10
CA ILE A 24 -9.21 4.14 0.05
C ILE A 24 -10.23 3.58 -0.94
N GLU A 25 -11.41 3.23 -0.45
CA GLU A 25 -12.53 2.76 -1.26
C GLU A 25 -13.74 3.61 -0.92
N ALA A 26 -14.28 4.33 -1.91
CA ALA A 26 -15.45 5.21 -1.73
C ALA A 26 -15.31 6.13 -0.50
N MET A 27 -14.16 6.80 -0.37
CA MET A 27 -13.80 7.70 0.75
C MET A 27 -13.66 7.01 2.12
N GLN A 28 -13.62 5.67 2.17
CA GLN A 28 -13.41 4.88 3.38
C GLN A 28 -12.06 4.19 3.37
N MET A 29 -11.44 4.09 4.55
CA MET A 29 -10.17 3.40 4.74
C MET A 29 -10.43 1.93 5.08
N VAL A 30 -10.12 1.03 4.14
CA VAL A 30 -10.40 -0.41 4.20
C VAL A 30 -9.09 -1.20 4.35
N PRO A 31 -8.95 -2.12 5.32
CA PRO A 31 -7.70 -2.87 5.51
C PRO A 31 -7.43 -3.82 4.34
N VAL A 32 -6.18 -3.81 3.86
CA VAL A 32 -5.70 -4.71 2.81
C VAL A 32 -5.19 -6.02 3.45
N PRO A 33 -5.53 -7.20 2.89
CA PRO A 33 -4.97 -8.47 3.35
C PRO A 33 -3.44 -8.51 3.22
N SER A 34 -2.76 -9.09 4.21
CA SER A 34 -1.29 -9.20 4.20
C SER A 34 -0.73 -10.02 3.03
N SER A 35 -1.53 -10.91 2.44
CA SER A 35 -1.17 -11.71 1.26
C SER A 35 -1.01 -10.89 -0.01
N THR A 36 -1.58 -9.68 -0.07
CA THR A 36 -1.56 -8.81 -1.25
C THR A 36 -0.69 -7.57 -1.06
N PHE A 37 0.11 -7.52 0.01
CA PHE A 37 1.04 -6.42 0.24
C PHE A 37 2.07 -6.32 -0.89
N GLY A 38 2.22 -5.12 -1.44
CA GLY A 38 3.10 -4.84 -2.58
C GLY A 38 2.40 -4.80 -3.93
N SER A 39 1.12 -5.19 -3.99
CA SER A 39 0.26 -4.97 -5.15
C SER A 39 -0.56 -3.70 -4.93
N PHE A 40 -0.43 -2.74 -5.84
CA PHE A 40 -1.15 -1.47 -5.79
C PHE A 40 -1.87 -1.26 -7.12
N PHE A 41 -3.12 -0.81 -7.05
CA PHE A 41 -3.88 -0.36 -8.22
C PHE A 41 -3.61 1.12 -8.46
N ASP A 42 -3.29 1.48 -9.69
CA ASP A 42 -2.97 2.85 -10.15
C ASP A 42 -4.15 3.81 -10.12
N GLY A 43 -5.37 3.28 -10.17
CA GLY A 43 -6.61 4.02 -9.97
C GLY A 43 -6.96 4.31 -8.51
N ASP A 44 -6.21 3.79 -7.53
CA ASP A 44 -6.57 3.87 -6.11
C ASP A 44 -5.52 4.63 -5.28
N CYS A 45 -5.90 5.04 -4.07
CA CYS A 45 -4.99 5.55 -3.05
C CYS A 45 -4.83 4.56 -1.88
N TYR A 46 -3.64 4.52 -1.28
CA TYR A 46 -3.32 3.61 -0.17
C TYR A 46 -2.67 4.37 0.98
N ILE A 47 -2.89 3.87 2.20
CA ILE A 47 -2.22 4.33 3.41
C ILE A 47 -1.46 3.14 4.00
N ILE A 48 -0.20 3.36 4.31
CA ILE A 48 0.72 2.36 4.84
C ILE A 48 1.26 2.89 6.17
N LEU A 49 1.09 2.11 7.23
CA LEU A 49 1.73 2.37 8.53
C LEU A 49 2.85 1.36 8.73
N ALA A 50 4.09 1.86 8.77
CA ALA A 50 5.26 1.09 9.14
C ALA A 50 5.60 1.38 10.62
N ILE A 51 5.67 0.31 11.42
CA ILE A 51 6.00 0.38 12.84
C ILE A 51 7.36 -0.29 13.03
N HIS A 52 8.34 0.49 13.43
CA HIS A 52 9.69 0.02 13.67
C HIS A 52 9.97 -0.11 15.16
N LYS A 53 10.60 -1.22 15.56
CA LYS A 53 11.12 -1.38 16.92
C LYS A 53 12.50 -0.74 17.00
N THR A 54 12.60 0.33 17.77
CA THR A 54 13.86 0.90 18.22
C THR A 54 14.20 0.31 19.60
N ALA A 55 15.46 0.40 20.03
CA ALA A 55 15.96 -0.25 21.25
C ALA A 55 15.07 -0.03 22.49
N SER A 56 14.49 1.16 22.66
CA SER A 56 13.67 1.55 23.81
C SER A 56 12.24 1.99 23.47
N SER A 57 11.87 2.07 22.18
CA SER A 57 10.57 2.62 21.77
C SER A 57 10.12 2.13 20.39
N LEU A 58 8.86 2.38 20.05
CA LEU A 58 8.34 2.22 18.69
C LEU A 58 8.45 3.56 17.96
N SER A 59 8.86 3.53 16.70
CA SER A 59 8.72 4.65 15.76
C SER A 59 7.69 4.30 14.69
N TYR A 60 7.05 5.33 14.15
CA TYR A 60 5.93 5.21 13.24
C TYR A 60 6.21 6.05 11.98
N ASP A 61 6.07 5.42 10.82
CA ASP A 61 6.12 6.08 9.53
C ASP A 61 4.78 5.84 8.83
N ILE A 62 4.07 6.91 8.47
CA ILE A 62 2.83 6.84 7.71
C ILE A 62 3.13 7.29 6.29
N HIS A 63 2.95 6.39 5.32
CA HIS A 63 3.05 6.70 3.91
C HIS A 63 1.66 6.72 3.31
N TYR A 64 1.31 7.76 2.55
CA TYR A 64 0.14 7.71 1.68
C TYR A 64 0.62 7.65 0.23
N TRP A 65 0.25 6.56 -0.44
CA TRP A 65 0.59 6.29 -1.81
C TRP A 65 -0.55 6.71 -2.72
N ILE A 66 -0.20 7.47 -3.76
CA ILE A 66 -1.14 8.03 -4.74
C ILE A 66 -0.90 7.36 -6.08
N GLY A 67 -1.93 6.66 -6.55
CA GLY A 67 -1.97 6.09 -7.88
C GLY A 67 -2.06 7.16 -8.96
N GLN A 68 -1.44 6.90 -10.11
CA GLN A 68 -1.36 7.83 -11.22
C GLN A 68 -2.73 8.22 -11.79
N ASP A 69 -3.68 7.28 -11.77
CA ASP A 69 -5.04 7.43 -12.30
C ASP A 69 -6.09 7.60 -11.18
N SER A 70 -5.64 7.77 -9.93
CA SER A 70 -6.53 7.97 -8.78
C SER A 70 -7.26 9.31 -8.82
N SER A 71 -8.48 9.34 -8.28
CA SER A 71 -9.31 10.53 -8.28
C SER A 71 -8.88 11.55 -7.23
N LEU A 72 -9.20 12.83 -7.46
CA LEU A 72 -8.81 13.92 -6.55
C LEU A 72 -9.44 13.77 -5.14
N ASP A 73 -10.66 13.25 -5.07
CA ASP A 73 -11.35 13.00 -3.81
C ASP A 73 -10.66 11.88 -3.01
N GLU A 74 -10.22 10.80 -3.65
CA GLU A 74 -9.48 9.73 -2.99
C GLU A 74 -8.11 10.20 -2.49
N GLN A 75 -7.40 11.01 -3.29
CA GLN A 75 -6.15 11.64 -2.87
C GLN A 75 -6.35 12.55 -1.65
N GLY A 76 -7.43 13.34 -1.64
CA GLY A 76 -7.82 14.18 -0.52
C GLY A 76 -8.17 13.35 0.73
N ALA A 77 -8.92 12.26 0.55
CA ALA A 77 -9.25 11.34 1.64
C ALA A 77 -7.99 10.71 2.24
N ALA A 78 -7.05 10.24 1.40
CA ALA A 78 -5.80 9.65 1.86
C ALA A 78 -4.97 10.63 2.73
N ALA A 79 -4.85 11.89 2.30
CA ALA A 79 -4.17 12.93 3.07
C ALA A 79 -4.87 13.24 4.41
N ILE A 80 -6.21 13.32 4.40
CA ILE A 80 -7.01 13.54 5.60
C ILE A 80 -6.83 12.38 6.60
N TYR A 81 -6.95 11.13 6.15
CA TYR A 81 -6.77 9.96 7.01
C TYR A 81 -5.36 9.88 7.57
N THR A 82 -4.34 10.21 6.79
CA THR A 82 -2.94 10.28 7.24
C THR A 82 -2.78 11.26 8.40
N THR A 83 -3.38 12.44 8.29
CA THR A 83 -3.38 13.45 9.37
C THR A 83 -4.10 12.92 10.61
N GLN A 84 -5.28 12.32 10.45
CA GLN A 84 -6.04 11.77 11.58
C GLN A 84 -5.31 10.60 12.27
N MET A 85 -4.59 9.78 11.52
CA MET A 85 -3.77 8.69 12.06
C MET A 85 -2.60 9.23 12.87
N ASP A 86 -1.93 10.27 12.38
CA ASP A 86 -0.84 10.92 13.13
C ASP A 86 -1.36 11.58 14.41
N ASP A 87 -2.50 12.27 14.35
CA ASP A 87 -3.20 12.80 15.54
C ASP A 87 -3.49 11.69 16.57
N PHE A 88 -3.94 10.52 16.11
CA PHE A 88 -4.17 9.35 16.98
C PHE A 88 -2.88 8.80 17.58
N LEU A 89 -1.76 8.87 16.84
CA LEU A 89 -0.43 8.53 17.32
C LEU A 89 0.22 9.64 18.16
N LYS A 90 -0.51 10.73 18.43
CA LYS A 90 -0.11 11.92 19.19
C LYS A 90 1.01 12.72 18.51
N GLY A 91 0.99 12.81 17.18
CA GLY A 91 1.97 13.58 16.39
C GLY A 91 3.36 12.96 16.41
N ARG A 92 3.47 11.65 16.66
CA ARG A 92 4.75 10.93 16.75
C ARG A 92 5.15 10.27 15.43
N ALA A 93 4.28 10.26 14.43
CA ALA A 93 4.56 9.62 13.17
C ALA A 93 5.20 10.59 12.17
N VAL A 94 6.11 10.09 11.35
CA VAL A 94 6.60 10.83 10.19
C VAL A 94 5.67 10.55 9.02
N GLN A 95 5.14 11.60 8.40
CA GLN A 95 4.24 11.49 7.25
C GLN A 95 5.01 11.60 5.93
N HIS A 96 4.78 10.67 5.02
CA HIS A 96 5.47 10.58 3.73
C HIS A 96 4.44 10.56 2.59
N ARG A 97 4.66 11.40 1.59
CA ARG A 97 3.86 11.41 0.35
C ARG A 97 4.56 10.54 -0.70
N GLU A 98 3.91 9.47 -1.10
CA GLU A 98 4.43 8.54 -2.10
C GLU A 98 3.60 8.66 -3.39
N VAL A 99 4.24 8.92 -4.52
CA VAL A 99 3.56 8.99 -5.82
C VAL A 99 4.02 7.81 -6.66
N GLN A 100 3.09 7.17 -7.37
CA GLN A 100 3.40 6.08 -8.29
C GLN A 100 4.60 6.40 -9.18
N GLY A 101 5.60 5.51 -9.17
CA GLY A 101 6.84 5.64 -9.94
C GLY A 101 7.91 6.53 -9.30
N ASN A 102 7.56 7.35 -8.30
CA ASN A 102 8.46 8.28 -7.60
C ASN A 102 8.53 8.02 -6.09
N GLU A 103 8.31 6.77 -5.68
CA GLU A 103 8.30 6.40 -4.27
C GLU A 103 9.70 6.50 -3.64
N SER A 104 9.71 6.84 -2.35
CA SER A 104 10.90 6.90 -1.52
C SER A 104 11.61 5.55 -1.43
N GLU A 105 12.92 5.58 -1.15
CA GLU A 105 13.68 4.35 -0.93
C GLU A 105 13.18 3.58 0.31
N ALA A 106 12.71 4.31 1.34
CA ALA A 106 12.11 3.72 2.53
C ALA A 106 10.85 2.91 2.17
N PHE A 107 9.92 3.51 1.42
CA PHE A 107 8.70 2.86 0.97
C PHE A 107 8.99 1.61 0.13
N ARG A 108 9.85 1.74 -0.87
CA ARG A 108 10.27 0.61 -1.73
C ARG A 108 10.97 -0.48 -0.94
N GLY A 109 11.64 -0.12 0.15
CA GLY A 109 12.31 -1.04 1.06
C GLY A 109 11.37 -2.02 1.77
N TYR A 110 10.09 -1.65 1.97
CA TYR A 110 9.10 -2.50 2.64
C TYR A 110 8.67 -3.70 1.79
N PHE A 111 8.64 -3.54 0.47
CA PHE A 111 8.08 -4.52 -0.46
C PHE A 111 9.14 -5.34 -1.19
N LYS A 112 10.36 -5.42 -0.66
CA LYS A 112 11.45 -6.16 -1.30
C LYS A 112 11.03 -7.60 -1.61
N ILE A 113 11.17 -7.96 -2.89
CA ILE A 113 11.05 -9.34 -3.37
C ILE A 113 12.11 -10.17 -2.63
N ARG A 114 11.68 -10.97 -1.65
CA ARG A 114 12.56 -11.93 -0.99
C ARG A 114 12.96 -12.98 -2.01
N LYS A 115 14.26 -13.18 -2.23
CA LYS A 115 14.76 -14.32 -3.02
C LYS A 115 14.49 -15.59 -2.22
N GLY A 116 13.47 -16.33 -2.64
CA GLY A 116 13.07 -17.61 -2.06
C GLY A 116 11.69 -18.00 -2.56
N GLY A 117 11.57 -19.21 -3.07
CA GLY A 117 10.29 -19.83 -3.43
C GLY A 117 10.33 -21.30 -3.07
N VAL A 118 9.19 -21.82 -2.58
CA VAL A 118 8.77 -23.22 -2.73
C VAL A 118 7.24 -23.26 -2.76
N ALA A 119 6.76 -23.99 -3.78
CA ALA A 119 5.47 -24.65 -4.01
C ALA A 119 4.15 -23.92 -3.68
N SER A 120 3.40 -23.63 -4.75
CA SER A 120 1.94 -23.80 -4.87
C SER A 120 1.11 -23.71 -3.59
N GLY A 121 0.35 -22.63 -3.46
CA GLY A 121 -0.70 -22.49 -2.46
C GLY A 121 -1.59 -21.29 -2.75
N MET A 122 -2.14 -21.21 -3.96
CA MET A 122 -3.18 -20.22 -4.25
C MET A 122 -4.36 -20.46 -3.30
N LYS A 123 -4.64 -19.47 -2.44
CA LYS A 123 -6.02 -19.15 -2.04
C LYS A 123 -6.24 -17.68 -2.34
N HIS A 124 -6.46 -17.44 -3.63
CA HIS A 124 -7.33 -16.38 -4.08
C HIS A 124 -8.72 -16.65 -3.46
N VAL A 125 -9.41 -15.64 -2.97
CA VAL A 125 -10.86 -15.77 -2.75
C VAL A 125 -11.44 -15.89 -4.15
N GLU A 126 -11.63 -17.14 -4.58
CA GLU A 126 -12.18 -17.51 -5.88
C GLU A 126 -13.58 -16.91 -6.02
N THR A 127 -13.71 -15.89 -6.87
CA THR A 127 -14.79 -15.96 -7.84
C THR A 127 -14.14 -16.45 -9.12
N ASN A 128 -14.36 -17.73 -9.44
CA ASN A 128 -13.90 -18.42 -10.64
C ASN A 128 -13.77 -17.50 -11.87
N SER A 129 -12.56 -17.11 -12.19
CA SER A 129 -12.21 -16.61 -13.53
C SER A 129 -10.78 -17.06 -13.84
N TYR A 130 -10.67 -18.29 -14.34
CA TYR A 130 -9.44 -18.85 -14.92
C TYR A 130 -9.05 -18.15 -16.25
N ASP A 131 -9.49 -16.92 -16.45
CA ASP A 131 -9.46 -16.16 -17.71
C ASP A 131 -8.82 -14.78 -17.51
N VAL A 132 -7.89 -14.69 -16.56
CA VAL A 132 -7.14 -13.46 -16.30
C VAL A 132 -6.03 -13.33 -17.34
N GLN A 133 -6.35 -12.68 -18.46
CA GLN A 133 -5.40 -12.32 -19.50
C GLN A 133 -4.83 -10.92 -19.20
N ARG A 134 -3.60 -10.86 -18.70
CA ARG A 134 -2.91 -9.59 -18.38
C ARG A 134 -1.46 -9.65 -18.85
N LEU A 135 -0.92 -8.49 -19.25
CA LEU A 135 0.49 -8.33 -19.59
C LEU A 135 1.15 -7.43 -18.55
N LEU A 136 2.25 -7.91 -17.96
CA LEU A 136 3.04 -7.14 -17.00
C LEU A 136 4.37 -6.74 -17.62
N HIS A 137 4.65 -5.44 -17.63
CA HIS A 137 5.95 -4.91 -18.00
C HIS A 137 6.83 -4.81 -16.75
N VAL A 138 7.81 -5.71 -16.65
CA VAL A 138 8.76 -5.74 -15.53
C VAL A 138 9.97 -4.87 -15.83
N LYS A 139 10.24 -3.87 -14.99
CA LYS A 139 11.40 -2.98 -15.09
C LYS A 139 12.10 -2.78 -13.75
N GLY A 140 13.36 -2.36 -13.81
CA GLY A 140 14.15 -1.97 -12.65
C GLY A 140 15.21 -3.01 -12.25
N LYS A 141 16.37 -2.52 -11.77
CA LYS A 141 17.51 -3.35 -11.35
C LYS A 141 17.60 -3.54 -9.84
N ARG A 142 17.46 -2.45 -9.07
CA ARG A 142 17.51 -2.47 -7.60
C ARG A 142 16.12 -2.65 -6.98
N ASN A 143 15.14 -1.93 -7.53
CA ASN A 143 13.73 -2.02 -7.16
C ASN A 143 12.98 -2.51 -8.40
N VAL A 144 12.52 -3.77 -8.37
CA VAL A 144 11.80 -4.38 -9.49
C VAL A 144 10.33 -4.03 -9.35
N VAL A 145 9.76 -3.48 -10.42
CA VAL A 145 8.33 -3.11 -10.49
C VAL A 145 7.73 -3.82 -11.69
N ALA A 146 6.54 -4.39 -11.50
CA ALA A 146 5.74 -4.98 -12.57
C ALA A 146 4.49 -4.11 -12.75
N GLY A 147 4.44 -3.31 -13.81
CA GLY A 147 3.27 -2.51 -14.16
C GLY A 147 2.39 -3.25 -15.16
N GLU A 148 1.07 -3.18 -14.99
CA GLU A 148 0.14 -3.74 -15.97
C GLU A 148 0.11 -2.86 -17.23
N VAL A 149 0.11 -3.48 -18.41
CA VAL A 149 0.11 -2.80 -19.71
C VAL A 149 -0.89 -3.46 -20.66
N GLU A 150 -1.26 -2.73 -21.71
CA GLU A 150 -2.14 -3.23 -22.76
C GLU A 150 -1.61 -4.55 -23.34
N MET A 151 -2.48 -5.55 -23.53
CA MET A 151 -2.11 -6.86 -24.06
C MET A 151 -1.93 -6.82 -25.59
N SER A 152 -0.93 -6.06 -26.03
CA SER A 152 -0.62 -5.78 -27.43
C SER A 152 0.87 -5.96 -27.68
N TRP A 153 1.23 -6.39 -28.90
CA TRP A 153 2.64 -6.45 -29.33
C TRP A 153 3.34 -5.09 -29.24
N LYS A 154 2.58 -3.99 -29.30
CA LYS A 154 3.11 -2.62 -29.14
C LYS A 154 3.64 -2.33 -27.73
N SER A 155 3.24 -3.11 -26.73
CA SER A 155 3.65 -2.95 -25.34
C SER A 155 5.03 -3.54 -25.04
N PHE A 156 5.58 -4.33 -25.97
CA PHE A 156 6.94 -4.87 -25.90
C PHE A 156 7.95 -3.83 -26.42
N ASN A 157 9.09 -3.71 -25.75
CA ASN A 157 10.24 -2.91 -26.18
C ASN A 157 11.55 -3.65 -25.88
#